data_AF-A0A8C0U8J0-F1
#
_entry.id   AF-A0A8C0U8J0-F1
#
_cell.length_a   1.000
_cell.length_b   1.000
_cell.length_c   1.000
_cell.angle_alpha   90.00
_cell.angle_beta   90.00
_cell.angle_gamma   90.00
#
_symmetry.space_group_name_H-M   'P 1'
#
loop_
_entity.id
_entity.type
_entity.pdbx_description
1 polymer ?
#
loop_
_entity_poly.entity_id
_entity_poly.type
_entity_poly.pdbx_seq_one_letter_code
_entity_poly.pdbx_strand_id
1 'polypeptide(L)'
;MILETLMLLSATKSGRSHLRSNGSYLVLRELHQQEKNPEVLSACQKLIEVLIADEPEVGMENLLEVTIPEELQRRFQQEDEEEEERRRKQREEEETSR
;
A
#
# COMPACT_ATOMS: atom_id res chain seq x y z
N MET A 1 11.44 3.43 -5.64
CA MET A 1 11.43 2.71 -6.94
C MET A 1 11.16 1.20 -6.86
N ILE A 2 11.76 0.42 -5.93
CA ILE A 2 11.54 -1.05 -5.89
C ILE A 2 10.14 -1.40 -5.40
N LEU A 3 9.67 -0.80 -4.29
CA LEU A 3 8.35 -1.09 -3.73
C LEU A 3 7.23 -0.74 -4.70
N GLU A 4 7.37 0.35 -5.44
CA GLU A 4 6.45 0.83 -6.47
C GLU A 4 6.44 -0.12 -7.68
N THR A 5 7.58 -0.72 -8.01
CA THR A 5 7.66 -1.77 -9.05
C THR A 5 6.94 -3.04 -8.59
N LEU A 6 7.12 -3.44 -7.33
CA LEU A 6 6.39 -4.59 -6.76
C LEU A 6 4.88 -4.31 -6.65
N MET A 7 4.50 -3.07 -6.34
CA MET A 7 3.12 -2.60 -6.36
C MET A 7 2.52 -2.74 -7.75
N LEU A 8 3.22 -2.25 -8.78
CA LEU A 8 2.76 -2.37 -10.16
C LEU A 8 2.62 -3.84 -10.58
N LEU A 9 3.57 -4.70 -10.19
CA LEU A 9 3.47 -6.14 -10.43
C LEU A 9 2.24 -6.75 -9.74
N SER A 10 1.94 -6.33 -8.52
CA SER A 10 0.75 -6.79 -7.76
C SER A 10 -0.58 -6.28 -8.30
N ALA A 11 -0.61 -5.45 -9.34
CA ALA A 11 -1.86 -5.01 -9.96
C ALA A 11 -2.68 -6.17 -10.55
N THR A 12 -2.01 -7.21 -11.04
CA THR A 12 -2.65 -8.39 -11.62
C THR A 12 -2.69 -9.55 -10.65
N LYS A 13 -3.72 -10.40 -10.78
CA LYS A 13 -3.83 -11.67 -10.02
C LYS A 13 -2.60 -12.55 -10.13
N SER A 14 -2.04 -12.69 -11.34
CA SER A 14 -0.83 -13.49 -11.56
C SER A 14 0.35 -12.90 -10.81
N GLY A 15 0.51 -11.57 -10.83
CA GLY A 15 1.58 -10.90 -10.08
C GLY A 15 1.43 -11.03 -8.57
N ARG A 16 0.22 -10.85 -8.01
CA ARG A 16 -0.05 -11.11 -6.59
C ARG A 16 0.26 -12.55 -6.21
N SER A 17 -0.21 -13.51 -7.00
CA SER A 17 0.03 -14.94 -6.77
C SER A 17 1.53 -15.26 -6.79
N HIS A 18 2.28 -14.66 -7.71
CA HIS A 18 3.73 -14.81 -7.77
C HIS A 18 4.41 -14.24 -6.52
N LEU A 19 4.05 -13.04 -6.08
CA LEU A 19 4.62 -12.43 -4.87
C LEU A 19 4.28 -13.22 -3.60
N ARG A 20 3.03 -13.68 -3.47
CA ARG A 20 2.58 -14.50 -2.32
C ARG A 20 3.32 -15.83 -2.24
N SER A 21 3.50 -16.51 -3.38
CA SER A 21 4.17 -17.82 -3.44
C SER A 21 5.69 -17.76 -3.22
N ASN A 22 6.32 -16.61 -3.43
CA ASN A 22 7.77 -16.43 -3.25
C ASN A 22 8.16 -15.83 -1.89
N GLY A 23 7.24 -15.78 -0.93
CA GLY A 23 7.54 -15.31 0.43
C GLY A 23 7.78 -13.80 0.54
N SER A 24 7.38 -13.00 -0.46
CA SER A 24 7.59 -11.54 -0.48
C SER A 24 7.00 -10.86 0.76
N TYR A 25 5.87 -11.36 1.27
CA TYR A 25 5.27 -10.84 2.51
C TYR A 25 6.23 -10.88 3.71
N LEU A 26 7.03 -11.94 3.87
CA LEU A 26 7.94 -12.06 5.00
C LEU A 26 9.02 -10.97 4.97
N VAL A 27 9.57 -10.71 3.78
CA VAL A 27 10.58 -9.66 3.56
C VAL A 27 9.96 -8.28 3.78
N LEU A 28 8.78 -8.03 3.22
CA LEU A 28 8.07 -6.77 3.37
C LEU A 28 7.69 -6.49 4.84
N ARG A 29 7.24 -7.51 5.58
CA ARG A 29 6.92 -7.37 7.00
C ARG A 29 8.13 -6.97 7.82
N GLU A 30 9.28 -7.59 7.57
CA GLU A 30 10.53 -7.22 8.26
C GLU A 30 10.97 -5.79 7.89
N LEU A 31 10.92 -5.45 6.59
CA LEU A 31 11.21 -4.09 6.13
C LEU A 31 10.32 -3.07 6.84
N HIS A 32 9.01 -3.31 6.90
CA HIS A 32 8.05 -2.43 7.56
C HIS A 32 8.36 -2.22 9.05
N GLN A 33 8.88 -3.24 9.76
CA GLN A 33 9.23 -3.11 11.18
C GLN A 33 10.46 -2.24 11.42
N GLN A 34 11.46 -2.33 10.53
CA GLN A 34 12.75 -1.67 10.71
C GLN A 34 12.81 -0.27 10.07
N GLU A 35 12.01 -0.03 9.02
CA GLU A 35 12.05 1.21 8.23
C GLU A 35 11.69 2.44 9.07
N LYS A 36 12.40 3.55 8.82
CA LYS A 36 12.22 4.83 9.50
C LYS A 36 11.77 5.92 8.54
N ASN A 37 12.00 5.74 7.24
CA ASN A 37 11.51 6.67 6.25
C ASN A 37 9.97 6.50 6.09
N PRO A 38 9.17 7.53 6.41
CA PRO A 38 7.71 7.43 6.39
C PRO A 38 7.15 7.19 4.99
N GLU A 39 7.82 7.65 3.93
CA GLU A 39 7.37 7.43 2.55
C GLU A 39 7.57 5.96 2.14
N VAL A 40 8.72 5.39 2.51
CA VAL A 40 9.01 3.96 2.28
C VAL A 40 8.08 3.08 3.11
N LEU A 41 7.85 3.44 4.37
CA LEU A 41 6.94 2.73 5.26
C LEU A 41 5.51 2.71 4.70
N SER A 42 5.02 3.85 4.23
CA SER A 42 3.70 3.94 3.58
C SER A 42 3.61 3.07 2.32
N ALA A 43 4.59 3.14 1.42
CA ALA A 43 4.60 2.31 0.22
C ALA A 43 4.65 0.81 0.56
N CYS A 44 5.42 0.44 1.60
CA CYS A 44 5.52 -0.93 2.08
C CYS A 44 4.21 -1.41 2.70
N GLN A 45 3.57 -0.59 3.53
CA GLN A 45 2.27 -0.86 4.14
C GLN A 45 1.19 -1.10 3.07
N LYS A 46 1.05 -0.18 2.10
CA LYS A 46 0.08 -0.30 1.00
C LYS A 46 0.31 -1.59 0.20
N LEU A 47 1.57 -1.96 -0.07
CA LEU A 47 1.88 -3.21 -0.78
C LEU A 47 1.52 -4.44 0.04
N ILE A 48 1.79 -4.43 1.34
CA ILE A 48 1.41 -5.53 2.25
C ILE A 48 -0.11 -5.70 2.24
N GLU A 49 -0.87 -4.62 2.35
CA GLU A 49 -2.35 -4.62 2.32
C GLU A 49 -2.88 -5.29 1.05
N VAL A 50 -2.35 -4.94 -0.13
CA VAL A 50 -2.71 -5.58 -1.40
C VAL A 50 -2.38 -7.10 -1.39
N LEU A 51 -1.25 -7.49 -0.81
CA LEU A 51 -0.84 -8.90 -0.78
C LEU A 51 -1.65 -9.75 0.21
N ILE A 52 -2.16 -9.18 1.30
CA ILE A 52 -2.96 -9.90 2.30
C ILE A 52 -4.47 -9.84 2.02
N ALA A 53 -4.92 -8.89 1.20
CA ALA A 53 -6.32 -8.77 0.82
C ALA A 53 -6.81 -9.99 0.02
N ASP A 54 -8.12 -10.27 0.15
CA ASP A 54 -8.79 -11.27 -0.65
C ASP A 54 -8.70 -10.97 -2.14
N GLU A 55 -8.71 -12.02 -2.96
CA GLU A 55 -8.63 -11.87 -4.40
C GLU A 55 -9.95 -11.31 -4.97
N PRO A 56 -9.91 -10.30 -5.87
CA PRO A 56 -11.11 -9.74 -6.48
C PRO A 56 -11.92 -10.76 -7.28
N GLU A 57 -13.18 -10.41 -7.56
CA GLU A 57 -14.07 -11.22 -8.39
C GLU A 57 -13.55 -11.41 -9.82
N VAL A 58 -14.04 -12.46 -10.48
CA VAL A 58 -13.69 -12.76 -11.88
C VAL A 58 -14.07 -11.57 -12.77
N GLY A 59 -13.09 -11.07 -13.53
CA GLY A 59 -13.26 -9.87 -14.35
C GLY A 59 -12.77 -8.58 -13.68
N MET A 60 -12.38 -8.62 -12.40
CA MET A 60 -11.72 -7.50 -11.68
C MET A 60 -10.29 -7.82 -11.26
N GLU A 61 -9.63 -8.73 -11.99
CA GLU A 61 -8.33 -9.27 -11.60
C GLU A 61 -7.17 -8.28 -11.79
N ASN A 62 -7.32 -7.30 -12.69
CA ASN A 62 -6.35 -6.22 -12.90
C ASN A 62 -6.84 -4.92 -12.25
N LEU A 63 -6.25 -4.57 -11.11
CA LEU A 63 -6.64 -3.41 -10.30
C LEU A 63 -6.47 -2.06 -11.02
N LEU A 64 -5.69 -2.01 -12.11
CA LEU A 64 -5.51 -0.81 -12.92
C LEU A 64 -6.63 -0.58 -13.96
N GLU A 65 -7.43 -1.60 -14.23
CA GLU A 65 -8.48 -1.56 -15.26
C GLU A 65 -9.89 -1.52 -14.66
N VAL A 66 -10.01 -1.61 -13.33
CA VAL A 66 -11.31 -1.63 -12.63
C VAL A 66 -11.89 -0.23 -12.54
N THR A 67 -13.16 -0.07 -12.93
CA THR A 67 -13.92 1.16 -12.70
C THR A 67 -14.29 1.28 -11.23
N ILE A 68 -13.82 2.34 -10.58
CA ILE A 68 -14.12 2.62 -9.17
C ILE A 68 -15.39 3.50 -9.10
N PRO A 69 -16.46 3.07 -8.39
CA PRO A 69 -17.63 3.90 -8.12
C PRO A 69 -17.27 5.22 -7.43
N GLU A 70 -18.00 6.31 -7.73
CA GLU A 70 -17.73 7.64 -7.15
C GLU A 70 -17.72 7.66 -5.62
N GLU A 71 -18.62 6.91 -4.98
CA GLU A 71 -18.68 6.83 -3.51
C GLU A 71 -17.41 6.24 -2.91
N LEU A 72 -16.84 5.22 -3.55
CA LEU A 72 -15.59 4.60 -3.11
C LEU A 72 -14.40 5.52 -3.39
N GLN A 73 -14.38 6.20 -4.55
CA GLN A 73 -13.36 7.21 -4.84
C GLN A 73 -13.30 8.31 -3.76
N ARG A 74 -14.47 8.84 -3.35
CA ARG A 74 -14.52 9.86 -2.30
C ARG A 74 -14.02 9.34 -0.96
N ARG A 75 -14.37 8.10 -0.59
CA ARG A 75 -13.86 7.48 0.65
C ARG A 75 -12.36 7.31 0.63
N PHE A 76 -11.79 6.76 -0.45
CA PHE A 76 -10.35 6.58 -0.58
C PHE A 76 -9.59 7.92 -0.52
N GLN A 77 -10.12 8.97 -1.16
CA GLN A 77 -9.53 10.31 -1.06
C GLN A 77 -9.53 10.85 0.37
N GLN A 78 -10.64 10.69 1.10
CA GLN A 78 -10.71 11.10 2.50
C GLN A 78 -9.71 10.34 3.38
N GLU A 79 -9.60 9.02 3.20
CA GLU A 79 -8.65 8.19 3.93
C GLU A 79 -7.20 8.59 3.65
N ASP A 80 -6.84 8.86 2.38
CA ASP A 80 -5.51 9.34 2.00
C ASP A 80 -5.21 10.73 2.61
N GLU A 81 -6.18 11.67 2.57
CA GLU A 81 -6.03 13.01 3.18
C GLU A 81 -5.84 12.94 4.70
N GLU A 82 -6.63 12.12 5.40
CA GLU A 82 -6.51 11.90 6.84
C GLU A 82 -5.14 11.29 7.19
N GLU A 83 -4.65 10.35 6.37
CA GLU A 83 -3.34 9.74 6.56
C GLU A 83 -2.20 10.77 6.40
N GLU A 84 -2.27 11.61 5.36
CA GLU A 84 -1.31 12.70 5.14
C GLU A 84 -1.30 13.71 6.29
N GLU A 85 -2.47 14.10 6.79
CA GLU A 85 -2.58 15.03 7.91
C GLU A 85 -1.98 14.44 9.20
N ARG A 86 -2.23 13.16 9.48
CA ARG A 86 -1.63 12.46 10.63
C ARG A 86 -0.11 12.41 10.53
N ARG A 87 0.43 12.11 9.35
CA ARG A 87 1.90 12.12 9.13
C ARG A 87 2.49 13.51 9.30
N ARG A 88 1.80 14.54 8.80
CA ARG A 88 2.26 15.93 8.96
C ARG A 88 2.32 16.32 10.44
N LYS A 89 1.29 16.01 11.22
CA LYS A 89 1.25 16.24 12.67
C LYS A 89 2.39 15.51 13.40
N GLN A 90 2.63 14.24 13.07
CA GLN A 90 3.75 13.49 13.65
C GLN A 90 5.11 14.14 13.37
N ARG A 91 5.35 14.62 12.14
CA ARG A 91 6.59 15.35 11.80
C ARG A 91 6.72 16.66 12.58
N GLU A 92 5.64 17.43 12.69
CA GLU A 92 5.62 18.70 13.44
C GLU A 92 5.87 18.48 14.95
N GLU A 93 5.31 17.40 15.54
CA GLU A 93 5.55 16.98 16.93
C GLU A 93 7.01 16.55 17.16
N GLU A 94 7.59 15.77 16.24
CA GLU A 94 9.00 15.37 16.30
C GLU A 94 9.97 16.56 16.21
N GLU A 95 9.63 17.59 15.43
CA GLU A 95 10.40 18.82 15.31
C GLU A 95 10.29 19.72 16.55
N THR A 96 9.11 19.80 17.19
CA THR A 96 8.93 20.59 18.41
C THR A 96 9.47 19.91 19.67
N SER A 97 9.72 18.60 19.64
CA SER A 97 10.30 17.84 20.75
C SER A 97 11.85 17.78 20.75
N ARG A 98 12.50 18.42 19.77
CA ARG A 98 13.97 18.56 19.67
C ARG A 98 14.47 19.91 20.17
#